data_AF-A0A959GGI9-F1
#
_entry.id   AF-A0A959GGI9-F1
#
_cell.length_a   1.000
_cell.length_b   1.000
_cell.length_c   1.000
_cell.angle_alpha   90.00
_cell.angle_beta   90.00
_cell.angle_gamma   90.00
#
_symmetry.space_group_name_H-M   'P 1'
#
loop_
_entity.id
_entity.type
_entity.pdbx_description
1 polymer ?
#
loop_
_entity_poly.entity_id
_entity_poly.type
_entity_poly.pdbx_seq_one_letter_code
_entity_poly.pdbx_strand_id
1 'polypeptide(L)'
;EELTIFYLADILRHSCTVLTARNISQEDYQLELLEEVLRYVERSPVRQSPAVAIYHQAYKALSEPEEEAYFSNLRALIEQHWQQFPPEEAKDIYLLAINYCIQRLNKGHRQYIQQAFELYRKGLERGVLLEEGALSKFTYNNVLMLAIALQEWAWAENFLEKYKAHLPERERENIYRYNLAVYFFRKPDYGQAMQLLQQVNLEDVLYSLNARSMLLRIYFELEEFDALESLLDSFRTFIARQKGLGYHKENYLNLIAVVRQMLRLPPGERKAREKLQRKVDGMAAIAEKAWLLEKLGGVEGNVGM
;
A
#
# COMPACT_ATOMS: atom_id res chain seq x y z
N GLU A 1 40.99 5.89 -0.48
CA GLU A 1 39.84 6.16 -1.36
C GLU A 1 38.63 5.31 -0.98
N GLU A 2 38.78 3.99 -0.87
CA GLU A 2 37.70 3.08 -0.43
C GLU A 2 37.07 3.46 0.92
N LEU A 3 37.90 3.82 1.92
CA LEU A 3 37.40 4.26 3.22
C LEU A 3 36.55 5.54 3.12
N THR A 4 36.94 6.47 2.24
CA THR A 4 36.17 7.70 1.96
C THR A 4 34.83 7.36 1.32
N ILE A 5 34.83 6.49 0.31
CA ILE A 5 33.60 6.01 -0.35
C ILE A 5 32.65 5.36 0.67
N PHE A 6 33.19 4.50 1.54
CA PHE A 6 32.41 3.83 2.59
C PHE A 6 31.72 4.84 3.52
N TYR A 7 32.48 5.78 4.09
CA TYR A 7 31.89 6.78 5.00
C TYR A 7 30.87 7.68 4.31
N LEU A 8 31.14 8.12 3.08
CA LEU A 8 30.20 8.97 2.34
C LEU A 8 28.90 8.22 2.01
N ALA A 9 29.01 6.99 1.51
CA ALA A 9 27.85 6.15 1.23
C ALA A 9 27.03 5.88 2.50
N ASP A 10 27.69 5.59 3.61
CA ASP A 10 27.00 5.28 4.87
C ASP A 10 26.30 6.50 5.47
N ILE A 11 26.92 7.69 5.42
CA ILE A 11 26.27 8.94 5.85
C ILE A 11 25.04 9.23 4.98
N LEU A 12 25.15 9.09 3.65
CA LEU A 12 24.02 9.28 2.73
C LEU A 12 22.90 8.25 2.98
N ARG A 13 23.26 6.99 3.21
CA ARG A 13 22.33 5.90 3.54
C ARG A 13 21.54 6.22 4.81
N HIS A 14 22.22 6.58 5.90
CA HIS A 14 21.56 6.97 7.15
C HIS A 14 20.69 8.22 6.96
N SER A 15 21.13 9.17 6.13
CA SER A 15 20.35 10.36 5.82
C SER A 15 19.05 10.02 5.07
N CYS A 16 19.07 9.04 4.16
CA CYS A 16 17.87 8.52 3.51
C CYS A 16 16.91 7.88 4.52
N THR A 17 17.44 7.10 5.47
CA THR A 17 16.65 6.49 6.54
C THR A 17 15.99 7.56 7.41
N VAL A 18 16.71 8.61 7.78
CA VAL A 18 16.18 9.74 8.54
C VAL A 18 15.10 10.48 7.78
N LEU A 19 15.28 10.76 6.47
CA LEU A 19 14.24 11.40 5.65
C LEU A 19 12.98 10.54 5.55
N THR A 20 13.14 9.23 5.39
CA THR A 20 12.02 8.29 5.33
C THR A 20 11.29 8.22 6.67
N ALA A 21 12.03 8.19 7.78
CA ALA A 21 11.47 8.22 9.13
C ALA A 21 10.75 9.55 9.43
N ARG A 22 11.30 10.71 9.05
CA ARG A 22 10.64 12.03 9.19
C ARG A 22 9.31 12.14 8.46
N ASN A 23 9.16 11.43 7.35
CA ASN A 23 7.87 11.36 6.64
C ASN A 23 6.82 10.56 7.44
N ILE A 24 7.24 9.78 8.44
CA ILE A 24 6.39 8.92 9.29
C ILE A 24 6.28 9.48 10.73
N SER A 25 7.36 10.06 11.28
CA SER A 25 7.45 10.64 12.63
C SER A 25 7.83 12.13 12.57
N GLN A 26 7.27 12.96 13.46
CA GLN A 26 7.56 14.41 13.52
C GLN A 26 8.88 14.75 14.25
N GLU A 27 9.88 13.86 14.22
CA GLU A 27 11.15 14.07 14.92
C GLU A 27 12.17 14.83 14.07
N ASP A 28 12.73 15.90 14.63
CA ASP A 28 13.67 16.78 13.93
C ASP A 28 15.13 16.37 14.21
N TYR A 29 15.67 15.50 13.35
CA TYR A 29 17.08 15.07 13.39
C TYR A 29 18.02 16.06 12.68
N GLN A 30 18.82 16.86 13.39
CA GLN A 30 19.80 17.74 12.74
C GLN A 30 21.00 16.93 12.19
N LEU A 31 21.20 16.95 10.88
CA LEU A 31 22.30 16.26 10.18
C LEU A 31 23.40 17.27 9.81
N GLU A 32 24.12 17.80 10.80
CA GLU A 32 25.13 18.86 10.60
C GLU A 32 26.22 18.52 9.56
N LEU A 33 26.64 17.25 9.50
CA LEU A 33 27.68 16.79 8.58
C LEU A 33 27.18 16.61 7.14
N LEU A 34 25.87 16.48 6.93
CA LEU A 34 25.30 16.11 5.64
C LEU A 34 25.53 17.17 4.56
N GLU A 35 25.42 18.45 4.90
CA GLU A 35 25.63 19.53 3.93
C GLU A 35 27.06 19.53 3.37
N GLU A 36 28.05 19.25 4.22
CA GLU A 36 29.45 19.12 3.80
C GLU A 36 29.67 17.86 2.95
N VAL A 37 29.01 16.75 3.30
CA VAL A 37 29.05 15.50 2.52
C VAL A 37 28.46 15.70 1.13
N LEU A 38 27.29 16.35 1.01
CA LEU A 38 26.66 16.63 -0.28
C LEU A 38 27.58 17.52 -1.15
N ARG A 39 28.12 18.60 -0.59
CA ARG A 39 29.08 19.48 -1.28
C ARG A 39 30.33 18.74 -1.74
N TYR A 40 30.87 17.85 -0.92
CA TYR A 40 32.05 17.06 -1.26
C TYR A 40 31.75 16.07 -2.40
N VAL A 41 30.63 15.34 -2.31
CA VAL A 41 30.21 14.36 -3.33
C VAL A 41 30.04 15.05 -4.69
N GLU A 42 29.39 16.21 -4.76
CA GLU A 42 29.15 16.91 -6.03
C GLU A 42 30.46 17.31 -6.75
N ARG A 43 31.50 17.65 -5.99
CA ARG A 43 32.79 18.15 -6.49
C ARG A 43 33.84 17.06 -6.72
N SER A 44 33.65 15.89 -6.16
CA SER A 44 34.65 14.81 -6.13
C SER A 44 34.31 13.67 -7.09
N PRO A 45 35.32 13.03 -7.74
CA PRO A 45 35.10 11.84 -8.57
C PRO A 45 34.42 10.67 -7.85
N VAL A 46 34.46 10.64 -6.51
CA VAL A 46 33.81 9.60 -5.69
C VAL A 46 32.31 9.46 -5.95
N ARG A 47 31.64 10.50 -6.51
CA ARG A 47 30.23 10.42 -6.94
C ARG A 47 29.95 9.37 -8.00
N GLN A 48 30.98 8.90 -8.70
CA GLN A 48 30.89 7.83 -9.70
C GLN A 48 30.94 6.44 -9.06
N SER A 49 31.34 6.33 -7.79
CA SER A 49 31.28 5.07 -7.07
C SER A 49 29.82 4.62 -6.91
N PRO A 50 29.47 3.36 -7.22
CA PRO A 50 28.08 2.87 -7.20
C PRO A 50 27.33 3.16 -5.90
N ALA A 51 27.96 2.91 -4.74
CA ALA A 51 27.34 3.13 -3.43
C ALA A 51 27.04 4.62 -3.18
N VAL A 52 28.00 5.50 -3.45
CA VAL A 52 27.82 6.95 -3.30
C VAL A 52 26.79 7.47 -4.29
N ALA A 53 26.86 7.03 -5.56
CA ALA A 53 25.94 7.45 -6.61
C ALA A 53 24.49 7.08 -6.26
N ILE A 54 24.24 5.83 -5.84
CA ILE A 54 22.90 5.36 -5.48
C ILE A 54 22.36 6.14 -4.29
N TYR A 55 23.09 6.20 -3.17
CA TYR A 55 22.56 6.88 -1.99
C TYR A 55 22.45 8.39 -2.16
N HIS A 56 23.31 9.01 -2.99
CA HIS A 56 23.17 10.42 -3.34
C HIS A 56 21.90 10.68 -4.16
N GLN A 57 21.63 9.88 -5.20
CA GLN A 57 20.42 10.02 -6.01
C GLN A 57 19.16 9.68 -5.19
N ALA A 58 19.22 8.68 -4.32
CA ALA A 58 18.13 8.36 -3.40
C ALA A 58 17.84 9.52 -2.44
N TYR A 59 18.88 10.10 -1.84
CA TYR A 59 18.72 11.26 -0.97
C TYR A 59 18.07 12.43 -1.71
N LYS A 60 18.59 12.79 -2.90
CA LYS A 60 18.07 13.90 -3.70
C LYS A 60 16.63 13.66 -4.15
N ALA A 61 16.28 12.43 -4.55
CA ALA A 61 14.90 12.08 -4.88
C ALA A 61 13.95 12.23 -3.67
N LEU A 62 14.39 11.86 -2.47
CA LEU A 62 13.58 11.99 -1.25
C LEU A 62 13.47 13.45 -0.77
N SER A 63 14.53 14.26 -0.91
CA SER A 63 14.53 15.66 -0.47
C SER A 63 13.89 16.62 -1.49
N GLU A 64 13.98 16.32 -2.78
CA GLU A 64 13.50 17.14 -3.89
C GLU A 64 12.54 16.31 -4.79
N PRO A 65 11.39 15.85 -4.26
CA PRO A 65 10.57 14.85 -4.93
C PRO A 65 9.87 15.32 -6.20
N GLU A 66 9.88 16.61 -6.50
CA GLU A 66 9.34 17.17 -7.75
C GLU A 66 10.35 17.08 -8.91
N GLU A 67 11.64 16.86 -8.63
CA GLU A 67 12.66 16.68 -9.66
C GLU A 67 12.78 15.19 -10.04
N GLU A 68 12.02 14.79 -11.06
CA GLU A 68 11.92 13.39 -11.49
C GLU A 68 13.23 12.81 -12.05
N ALA A 69 14.19 13.67 -12.43
CA ALA A 69 15.49 13.22 -12.91
C ALA A 69 16.26 12.42 -11.84
N TYR A 70 16.20 12.81 -10.57
CA TYR A 70 16.92 12.11 -9.50
C TYR A 70 16.42 10.67 -9.34
N PHE A 71 15.09 10.49 -9.36
CA PHE A 71 14.49 9.16 -9.28
C PHE A 71 14.78 8.31 -10.52
N SER A 72 14.71 8.92 -11.71
CA SER A 72 15.04 8.23 -12.96
C SER A 72 16.49 7.73 -12.97
N ASN A 73 17.43 8.56 -12.49
CA ASN A 73 18.84 8.20 -12.33
C ASN A 73 19.02 7.10 -11.28
N LEU A 74 18.34 7.19 -10.13
CA LEU A 74 18.37 6.14 -9.11
C LEU A 74 17.95 4.79 -9.71
N ARG A 75 16.83 4.74 -10.44
CA ARG A 75 16.35 3.50 -11.07
C ARG A 75 17.37 2.90 -12.04
N ALA A 76 18.03 3.74 -12.84
CA ALA A 76 19.08 3.30 -13.75
C ALA A 76 20.29 2.71 -13.00
N LEU A 77 20.73 3.37 -11.92
CA LEU A 77 21.83 2.88 -11.08
C LEU A 77 21.49 1.56 -10.38
N ILE A 78 20.26 1.41 -9.87
CA ILE A 78 19.80 0.14 -9.28
C ILE A 78 19.89 -0.99 -10.31
N GLU A 79 19.40 -0.75 -11.52
CA GLU A 79 19.43 -1.74 -12.60
C GLU A 79 20.86 -2.19 -12.92
N GLN A 80 21.79 -1.25 -12.95
CA GLN A 80 23.18 -1.49 -13.32
C GLN A 80 24.00 -2.14 -12.19
N HIS A 81 23.74 -1.78 -10.93
CA HIS A 81 24.69 -2.04 -9.84
C HIS A 81 24.15 -2.91 -8.70
N TRP A 82 22.89 -3.33 -8.68
CA TRP A 82 22.32 -4.06 -7.54
C TRP A 82 23.13 -5.30 -7.08
N GLN A 83 23.80 -6.01 -7.99
CA GLN A 83 24.63 -7.19 -7.67
C GLN A 83 25.93 -6.86 -6.93
N GLN A 84 26.32 -5.59 -6.89
CA GLN A 84 27.53 -5.12 -6.23
C GLN A 84 27.30 -4.86 -4.73
N PHE A 85 26.05 -4.90 -4.29
CA PHE A 85 25.65 -4.70 -2.91
C PHE A 85 25.37 -6.04 -2.22
N PRO A 86 25.63 -6.14 -0.91
CA PRO A 86 25.10 -7.23 -0.09
C PRO A 86 23.57 -7.34 -0.26
N PRO A 87 22.98 -8.54 -0.19
CA PRO A 87 21.53 -8.72 -0.41
C PRO A 87 20.63 -7.81 0.44
N GLU A 88 20.95 -7.65 1.72
CA GLU A 88 20.20 -6.76 2.62
C GLU A 88 20.31 -5.29 2.21
N GLU A 89 21.48 -4.85 1.76
CA GLU A 89 21.69 -3.47 1.31
C GLU A 89 20.98 -3.22 -0.04
N ALA A 90 21.02 -4.19 -0.95
CA ALA A 90 20.26 -4.13 -2.19
C ALA A 90 18.75 -4.03 -1.91
N LYS A 91 18.24 -4.79 -0.94
CA LYS A 91 16.84 -4.72 -0.50
C LYS A 91 16.49 -3.31 0.01
N ASP A 92 17.31 -2.74 0.87
CA ASP A 92 17.12 -1.38 1.38
C ASP A 92 17.07 -0.35 0.25
N ILE A 93 17.97 -0.46 -0.73
CA ILE A 93 17.98 0.41 -1.92
C ILE A 93 16.69 0.29 -2.73
N TYR A 94 16.19 -0.93 -2.94
CA TYR A 94 14.89 -1.15 -3.59
C TYR A 94 13.74 -0.52 -2.79
N LEU A 95 13.74 -0.69 -1.47
CA LEU A 95 12.71 -0.13 -0.60
C LEU A 95 12.74 1.41 -0.60
N LEU A 96 13.90 2.05 -0.67
CA LEU A 96 14.01 3.50 -0.84
C LEU A 96 13.33 3.97 -2.14
N ALA A 97 13.62 3.31 -3.26
CA ALA A 97 13.01 3.64 -4.55
C ALA A 97 11.49 3.38 -4.57
N ILE A 98 11.04 2.29 -3.95
CA ILE A 98 9.61 1.97 -3.80
C ILE A 98 8.92 3.02 -2.93
N ASN A 99 9.51 3.40 -1.80
CA ASN A 99 8.95 4.39 -0.89
C ASN A 99 8.79 5.76 -1.56
N TYR A 100 9.74 6.15 -2.42
CA TYR A 100 9.58 7.33 -3.27
C TYR A 100 8.31 7.23 -4.13
N CYS A 101 8.10 6.11 -4.83
CA CYS A 101 6.86 5.91 -5.61
C CYS A 101 5.61 6.01 -4.74
N ILE A 102 5.60 5.36 -3.57
CA ILE A 102 4.45 5.40 -2.64
C ILE A 102 4.16 6.83 -2.19
N GLN A 103 5.19 7.63 -1.89
CA GLN A 103 5.03 9.04 -1.52
C GLN A 103 4.39 9.84 -2.66
N ARG A 104 4.80 9.61 -3.91
CA ARG A 104 4.19 10.26 -5.09
C ARG A 104 2.74 9.81 -5.30
N LEU A 105 2.42 8.54 -5.04
CA LEU A 105 1.05 8.01 -5.10
C LEU A 105 0.14 8.68 -4.07
N ASN A 106 0.62 8.87 -2.84
CA ASN A 106 -0.13 9.55 -1.78
C ASN A 106 -0.44 11.02 -2.13
N LYS A 107 0.36 11.65 -2.99
CA LYS A 107 0.10 12.98 -3.57
C LYS A 107 -0.81 12.95 -4.81
N GLY A 108 -1.30 11.78 -5.22
CA GLY A 108 -2.22 11.61 -6.35
C GLY A 108 -1.55 11.32 -7.70
N HIS A 109 -0.22 11.16 -7.76
CA HIS A 109 0.49 10.91 -9.02
C HIS A 109 0.41 9.44 -9.47
N ARG A 110 -0.73 9.04 -10.05
CA ARG A 110 -1.02 7.64 -10.45
C ARG A 110 0.01 6.99 -11.39
N GLN A 111 0.79 7.77 -12.15
CA GLN A 111 1.87 7.24 -13.00
C GLN A 111 2.93 6.44 -12.22
N TYR A 112 3.05 6.63 -10.91
CA TYR A 112 3.98 5.91 -10.06
C TYR A 112 3.51 4.50 -9.68
N ILE A 113 2.27 4.10 -10.02
CA ILE A 113 1.76 2.73 -9.80
C ILE A 113 2.62 1.76 -10.62
N GLN A 114 2.77 2.04 -11.92
CA GLN A 114 3.60 1.23 -12.81
C GLN A 114 5.05 1.18 -12.33
N GLN A 115 5.60 2.32 -11.88
CA GLN A 115 6.99 2.39 -11.46
C GLN A 115 7.26 1.59 -10.18
N ALA A 116 6.36 1.67 -9.19
CA ALA A 116 6.41 0.85 -7.98
C ALA A 116 6.29 -0.64 -8.32
N PHE A 117 5.33 -1.00 -9.19
CA PHE A 117 5.10 -2.37 -9.61
C PHE A 117 6.34 -2.99 -10.27
N GLU A 118 6.97 -2.28 -11.21
CA GLU A 118 8.19 -2.75 -11.88
C GLU A 118 9.37 -2.93 -10.92
N LEU A 119 9.53 -2.04 -9.94
CA LEU A 119 10.56 -2.17 -8.90
C LEU A 119 10.32 -3.44 -8.06
N TYR A 120 9.10 -3.65 -7.60
CA TYR A 120 8.73 -4.85 -6.87
C TYR A 120 8.95 -6.12 -7.69
N ARG A 121 8.46 -6.15 -8.93
CA ARG A 121 8.59 -7.29 -9.84
C ARG A 121 10.07 -7.66 -10.04
N LYS A 122 10.92 -6.70 -10.39
CA LYS A 122 12.35 -6.94 -10.57
C LYS A 122 13.03 -7.38 -9.28
N GLY A 123 12.70 -6.75 -8.14
CA GLY A 123 13.25 -7.13 -6.84
C GLY A 123 12.88 -8.55 -6.43
N LEU A 124 11.65 -8.99 -6.74
CA LEU A 124 11.16 -10.34 -6.53
C LEU A 124 11.80 -11.37 -7.47
N GLU A 125 11.94 -11.04 -8.76
CA GLU A 125 12.60 -11.89 -9.77
C GLU A 125 14.08 -12.12 -9.43
N ARG A 126 14.74 -11.10 -8.86
CA ARG A 126 16.14 -11.15 -8.40
C ARG A 126 16.32 -11.79 -7.03
N GLY A 127 15.24 -12.07 -6.30
CA GLY A 127 15.29 -12.56 -4.91
C GLY A 127 15.74 -11.52 -3.88
N VAL A 128 15.92 -10.25 -4.27
CA VAL A 128 16.41 -9.15 -3.42
C VAL A 128 15.39 -8.80 -2.32
N LEU A 129 14.10 -8.98 -2.59
CA LEU A 129 13.03 -8.66 -1.62
C LEU A 129 12.73 -9.79 -0.63
N LEU A 130 13.50 -10.89 -0.67
CA LEU A 130 13.39 -12.00 0.26
C LEU A 130 14.45 -11.86 1.35
N GLU A 131 14.03 -11.91 2.60
CA GLU A 131 14.90 -11.90 3.78
C GLU A 131 14.96 -13.32 4.34
N GLU A 132 16.14 -13.95 4.29
CA GLU A 132 16.30 -15.37 4.62
C GLU A 132 15.32 -16.30 3.87
N GLY A 133 14.97 -15.92 2.63
CA GLY A 133 13.96 -16.64 1.81
C GLY A 133 12.51 -16.33 2.18
N ALA A 134 12.25 -15.45 3.14
CA ALA A 134 10.91 -15.02 3.52
C ALA A 134 10.51 -13.69 2.86
N LEU A 135 9.26 -13.60 2.43
CA LEU A 135 8.64 -12.37 1.93
C LEU A 135 7.71 -11.79 3.00
N SER A 136 7.91 -10.52 3.34
CA SER A 136 7.06 -9.88 4.34
C SER A 136 5.59 -9.80 3.90
N LYS A 137 4.67 -9.92 4.86
CA LYS A 137 3.21 -9.78 4.61
C LYS A 137 2.83 -8.43 3.98
N PHE A 138 3.56 -7.37 4.34
CA PHE A 138 3.37 -6.03 3.79
C PHE A 138 3.77 -5.96 2.33
N THR A 139 4.94 -6.49 1.97
CA THR A 139 5.37 -6.56 0.57
C THR A 139 4.39 -7.40 -0.24
N TYR A 140 3.98 -8.55 0.28
CA TYR A 140 3.03 -9.43 -0.40
C TYR A 140 1.71 -8.73 -0.74
N ASN A 141 1.13 -8.00 0.22
CA ASN A 141 -0.08 -7.21 0.03
C ASN A 141 0.13 -6.03 -0.94
N ASN A 142 1.22 -5.27 -0.79
CA ASN A 142 1.49 -4.11 -1.64
C ASN A 142 1.65 -4.50 -3.10
N VAL A 143 2.38 -5.57 -3.37
CA VAL A 143 2.58 -6.12 -4.71
C VAL A 143 1.26 -6.52 -5.35
N LEU A 144 0.40 -7.24 -4.61
CA LEU A 144 -0.93 -7.61 -5.07
C LEU A 144 -1.75 -6.35 -5.41
N MET A 145 -1.80 -5.37 -4.53
CA MET A 145 -2.59 -4.15 -4.73
C MET A 145 -2.14 -3.35 -5.96
N LEU A 146 -0.83 -3.25 -6.20
CA LEU A 146 -0.28 -2.61 -7.40
C LEU A 146 -0.64 -3.39 -8.67
N ALA A 147 -0.53 -4.71 -8.65
CA ALA A 147 -0.90 -5.56 -9.79
C ALA A 147 -2.39 -5.42 -10.13
N ILE A 148 -3.26 -5.41 -9.11
CA ILE A 148 -4.70 -5.19 -9.27
C ILE A 148 -5.00 -3.80 -9.84
N ALA A 149 -4.31 -2.76 -9.34
CA ALA A 149 -4.49 -1.39 -9.84
C ALA A 149 -4.11 -1.25 -11.33
N LEU A 150 -3.15 -2.03 -11.79
CA LEU A 150 -2.74 -2.14 -13.20
C LEU A 150 -3.56 -3.16 -14.00
N GLN A 151 -4.51 -3.85 -13.36
CA GLN A 151 -5.31 -4.93 -13.96
C GLN A 151 -4.46 -6.10 -14.51
N GLU A 152 -3.29 -6.33 -13.91
CA GLU A 152 -2.37 -7.42 -14.24
C GLU A 152 -2.84 -8.74 -13.58
N TRP A 153 -4.06 -9.18 -13.91
CA TRP A 153 -4.75 -10.27 -13.19
C TRP A 153 -4.00 -11.60 -13.23
N ALA A 154 -3.53 -12.00 -14.41
CA ALA A 154 -2.81 -13.26 -14.58
C ALA A 154 -1.47 -13.24 -13.83
N TRP A 155 -0.80 -12.09 -13.82
CA TRP A 155 0.44 -11.90 -13.06
C TRP A 155 0.16 -11.96 -11.56
N ALA A 156 -0.88 -11.27 -11.08
CA ALA A 156 -1.27 -11.26 -9.67
C ALA A 156 -1.57 -12.66 -9.14
N GLU A 157 -2.33 -13.45 -9.91
CA GLU A 157 -2.64 -14.84 -9.57
C GLU A 157 -1.38 -15.72 -9.50
N ASN A 158 -0.50 -15.62 -10.51
CA ASN A 158 0.78 -16.34 -10.48
C ASN A 158 1.66 -15.92 -9.30
N PHE A 159 1.70 -14.62 -9.01
CA PHE A 159 2.44 -14.07 -7.88
C PHE A 159 1.96 -14.67 -6.55
N LEU A 160 0.64 -14.73 -6.33
CA LEU A 160 0.07 -15.28 -5.11
C LEU A 160 0.48 -16.75 -4.91
N GLU A 161 0.37 -17.57 -5.96
CA GLU A 161 0.77 -18.99 -5.88
C GLU A 161 2.27 -19.15 -5.67
N LYS A 162 3.08 -18.45 -6.48
CA LYS A 162 4.55 -18.58 -6.48
C LYS A 162 5.17 -18.17 -5.15
N TYR A 163 4.70 -17.07 -4.55
CA TYR A 163 5.29 -16.53 -3.34
C TYR A 163 4.60 -16.98 -2.04
N LYS A 164 3.53 -17.78 -2.11
CA LYS A 164 2.88 -18.37 -0.93
C LYS A 164 3.88 -19.07 0.00
N ALA A 165 4.77 -19.90 -0.55
CA ALA A 165 5.75 -20.65 0.25
C ALA A 165 6.76 -19.75 0.97
N HIS A 166 6.97 -18.53 0.47
CA HIS A 166 7.90 -17.55 1.04
C HIS A 166 7.24 -16.72 2.16
N LEU A 167 5.94 -16.83 2.39
CA LEU A 167 5.31 -16.14 3.53
C LEU A 167 5.73 -16.76 4.88
N PRO A 168 5.75 -15.96 5.96
CA PRO A 168 6.09 -16.43 7.30
C PRO A 168 5.22 -17.62 7.70
N GLU A 169 5.85 -18.74 8.07
CA GLU A 169 5.19 -20.04 8.23
C GLU A 169 3.94 -19.97 9.12
N ARG A 170 4.04 -19.28 10.25
CA ARG A 170 2.95 -19.14 11.23
C ARG A 170 1.70 -18.45 10.67
N GLU A 171 1.87 -17.45 9.81
CA GLU A 171 0.76 -16.63 9.27
C GLU A 171 0.47 -16.94 7.79
N ARG A 172 1.28 -17.81 7.14
CA ARG A 172 1.30 -18.06 5.70
C ARG A 172 -0.08 -18.29 5.10
N GLU A 173 -0.79 -19.29 5.62
CA GLU A 173 -2.09 -19.68 5.07
C GLU A 173 -3.12 -18.56 5.25
N ASN A 174 -3.06 -17.86 6.37
CA ASN A 174 -3.96 -16.75 6.65
C ASN A 174 -3.71 -15.56 5.71
N ILE A 175 -2.44 -15.15 5.55
CA ILE A 175 -2.04 -14.06 4.66
C ILE A 175 -2.42 -14.40 3.22
N TYR A 176 -2.10 -15.61 2.76
CA TYR A 176 -2.43 -16.07 1.42
C TYR A 176 -3.94 -16.06 1.17
N ARG A 177 -4.76 -16.64 2.05
CA ARG A 177 -6.23 -16.66 1.91
C ARG A 177 -6.83 -15.26 1.90
N TYR A 178 -6.37 -14.38 2.80
CA TYR A 178 -6.84 -13.00 2.84
C TYR A 178 -6.54 -12.27 1.53
N ASN A 179 -5.31 -12.38 1.02
CA ASN A 179 -4.90 -11.74 -0.23
C ASN A 179 -5.61 -12.35 -1.45
N LEU A 180 -5.82 -13.67 -1.47
CA LEU A 180 -6.59 -14.32 -2.53
C LEU A 180 -8.07 -13.88 -2.51
N ALA A 181 -8.64 -13.68 -1.32
CA ALA A 181 -9.97 -13.10 -1.19
C ALA A 181 -10.02 -11.66 -1.74
N VAL A 182 -8.99 -10.85 -1.48
CA VAL A 182 -8.85 -9.50 -2.07
C VAL A 182 -8.76 -9.58 -3.59
N TYR A 183 -8.00 -10.52 -4.16
CA TYR A 183 -7.92 -10.74 -5.61
C TYR A 183 -9.30 -11.01 -6.22
N PHE A 184 -10.03 -12.00 -5.72
CA PHE A 184 -11.37 -12.33 -6.22
C PHE A 184 -12.43 -11.26 -5.92
N PHE A 185 -12.27 -10.52 -4.83
CA PHE A 185 -13.14 -9.39 -4.56
C PHE A 185 -12.96 -8.26 -5.58
N ARG A 186 -11.70 -7.98 -5.97
CA ARG A 186 -11.35 -6.94 -6.94
C ARG A 186 -11.58 -7.37 -8.38
N LYS A 187 -11.46 -8.66 -8.68
CA LYS A 187 -11.87 -9.31 -9.92
C LYS A 187 -13.22 -10.01 -9.68
N PRO A 188 -14.36 -9.30 -9.81
CA PRO A 188 -15.65 -9.56 -9.13
C PRO A 188 -16.21 -11.00 -9.09
N ASP A 189 -15.49 -11.92 -8.48
CA ASP A 189 -15.86 -13.31 -8.21
C ASP A 189 -16.19 -13.39 -6.72
N TYR A 190 -17.38 -12.88 -6.41
CA TYR A 190 -17.83 -12.75 -5.04
C TYR A 190 -18.03 -14.10 -4.35
N GLY A 191 -18.33 -15.16 -5.09
CA GLY A 191 -18.45 -16.51 -4.56
C GLY A 191 -17.14 -17.00 -3.96
N GLN A 192 -16.05 -16.93 -4.74
CA GLN A 192 -14.70 -17.30 -4.27
C GLN A 192 -14.25 -16.39 -3.13
N ALA A 193 -14.46 -15.07 -3.25
CA ALA A 193 -14.08 -14.12 -2.22
C ALA A 193 -14.77 -14.44 -0.87
N MET A 194 -16.08 -14.70 -0.85
CA MET A 194 -16.81 -15.05 0.37
C MET A 194 -16.32 -16.35 1.00
N GLN A 195 -16.12 -17.40 0.20
CA GLN A 195 -15.64 -18.69 0.68
C GLN A 195 -14.28 -18.56 1.38
N LEU A 196 -13.39 -17.75 0.82
CA LEU A 196 -12.08 -17.49 1.41
C LEU A 196 -12.20 -16.65 2.69
N LEU A 197 -13.02 -15.60 2.71
CA LEU A 197 -13.19 -14.74 3.88
C LEU A 197 -13.75 -15.48 5.10
N GLN A 198 -14.55 -16.53 4.91
CA GLN A 198 -15.00 -17.41 6.00
C GLN A 198 -13.87 -18.23 6.63
N GLN A 199 -12.76 -18.44 5.90
CA GLN A 199 -11.63 -19.27 6.29
C GLN A 199 -10.41 -18.46 6.78
N VAL A 200 -10.46 -17.13 6.70
CA VAL A 200 -9.41 -16.24 7.21
C VAL A 200 -9.52 -16.16 8.73
N ASN A 201 -8.41 -16.38 9.42
CA ASN A 201 -8.26 -16.05 10.82
C ASN A 201 -8.11 -14.53 10.98
N LEU A 202 -9.11 -13.90 11.58
CA LEU A 202 -9.21 -12.45 11.72
C LEU A 202 -8.75 -11.93 13.09
N GLU A 203 -7.74 -12.57 13.70
CA GLU A 203 -7.07 -12.14 14.93
C GLU A 203 -6.52 -10.71 14.83
N ASP A 204 -5.97 -10.35 13.65
CA ASP A 204 -5.61 -8.97 13.36
C ASP A 204 -6.87 -8.13 13.16
N VAL A 205 -7.02 -7.09 13.99
CA VAL A 205 -8.22 -6.25 14.02
C VAL A 205 -8.42 -5.51 12.69
N LEU A 206 -7.36 -5.10 12.00
CA LEU A 206 -7.47 -4.39 10.72
C LEU A 206 -7.91 -5.35 9.61
N TYR A 207 -7.37 -6.57 9.55
CA TYR A 207 -7.91 -7.60 8.65
C TYR A 207 -9.37 -7.92 8.95
N SER A 208 -9.74 -7.99 10.23
CA SER A 208 -11.12 -8.14 10.69
C SER A 208 -12.06 -7.04 10.17
N LEU A 209 -11.62 -5.78 10.19
CA LEU A 209 -12.40 -4.65 9.70
C LEU A 209 -12.53 -4.69 8.17
N ASN A 210 -11.41 -4.90 7.46
CA ASN A 210 -11.38 -4.95 6.00
C ASN A 210 -12.20 -6.13 5.45
N ALA A 211 -12.10 -7.32 6.06
CA ALA A 211 -12.88 -8.50 5.67
C ALA A 211 -14.39 -8.26 5.79
N ARG A 212 -14.83 -7.64 6.89
CA ARG A 212 -16.25 -7.28 7.09
C ARG A 212 -16.70 -6.18 6.13
N SER A 213 -15.83 -5.23 5.80
CA SER A 213 -16.08 -4.22 4.75
C SER A 213 -16.28 -4.88 3.37
N MET A 214 -15.45 -5.86 3.02
CA MET A 214 -15.58 -6.61 1.77
C MET A 214 -16.88 -7.42 1.73
N LEU A 215 -17.20 -8.16 2.80
CA LEU A 215 -18.47 -8.91 2.89
C LEU A 215 -19.68 -7.99 2.80
N LEU A 216 -19.63 -6.83 3.45
CA LEU A 216 -20.68 -5.80 3.37
C LEU A 216 -20.92 -5.40 1.92
N ARG A 217 -19.84 -5.13 1.19
CA ARG A 217 -19.93 -4.72 -0.22
C ARG A 217 -20.45 -5.88 -1.07
N ILE A 218 -19.92 -7.08 -0.88
CA ILE A 218 -20.39 -8.28 -1.58
C ILE A 218 -21.90 -8.50 -1.39
N TYR A 219 -22.41 -8.49 -0.16
CA TYR A 219 -23.84 -8.67 0.06
C TYR A 219 -24.68 -7.55 -0.56
N PHE A 220 -24.15 -6.33 -0.59
CA PHE A 220 -24.81 -5.22 -1.28
C PHE A 220 -24.86 -5.44 -2.79
N GLU A 221 -23.75 -5.86 -3.42
CA GLU A 221 -23.69 -6.11 -4.87
C GLU A 221 -24.56 -7.30 -5.30
N LEU A 222 -24.71 -8.30 -4.44
CA LEU A 222 -25.55 -9.48 -4.69
C LEU A 222 -27.02 -9.28 -4.29
N GLU A 223 -27.39 -8.11 -3.77
CA GLU A 223 -28.72 -7.81 -3.25
C GLU A 223 -29.19 -8.76 -2.11
N GLU A 224 -28.23 -9.36 -1.39
CA GLU A 224 -28.45 -10.26 -0.25
C GLU A 224 -28.71 -9.43 1.03
N PHE A 225 -29.79 -8.66 1.03
CA PHE A 225 -30.03 -7.62 2.04
C PHE A 225 -30.27 -8.16 3.46
N ASP A 226 -30.88 -9.33 3.61
CA ASP A 226 -31.06 -9.95 4.93
C ASP A 226 -29.72 -10.34 5.58
N ALA A 227 -28.80 -10.88 4.78
CA ALA A 227 -27.43 -11.19 5.21
C ALA A 227 -26.64 -9.91 5.51
N LEU A 228 -26.83 -8.87 4.68
CA LEU A 228 -26.23 -7.56 4.89
C LEU A 228 -26.69 -6.93 6.19
N GLU A 229 -27.98 -6.90 6.51
CA GLU A 229 -28.49 -6.34 7.78
C GLU A 229 -27.89 -7.07 8.99
N SER A 230 -27.88 -8.40 8.94
CA SER A 230 -27.26 -9.25 9.97
C SER A 230 -25.76 -8.94 10.14
N LEU A 231 -25.04 -8.73 9.04
CA LEU A 231 -23.64 -8.31 9.07
C LEU A 231 -23.47 -6.92 9.69
N LEU A 232 -24.31 -5.95 9.34
CA LEU A 232 -24.24 -4.58 9.88
C LEU A 232 -24.43 -4.53 11.40
N ASP A 233 -25.23 -5.44 11.97
CA ASP A 233 -25.44 -5.57 13.41
C ASP A 233 -24.25 -6.21 14.12
N SER A 234 -23.78 -7.35 13.59
CA SER A 234 -22.61 -8.04 14.14
C SER A 234 -21.33 -7.22 13.99
N PHE A 235 -21.15 -6.49 12.88
CA PHE A 235 -20.01 -5.62 12.63
C PHE A 235 -19.99 -4.43 13.59
N ARG A 236 -21.14 -3.80 13.84
CA ARG A 236 -21.25 -2.74 14.86
C ARG A 236 -20.86 -3.24 16.25
N THR A 237 -21.37 -4.42 16.62
CA THR A 237 -21.06 -5.06 17.91
C THR A 237 -19.57 -5.38 18.04
N PHE A 238 -18.97 -5.91 16.98
CA PHE A 238 -17.54 -6.16 16.91
C PHE A 238 -16.73 -4.87 17.15
N ILE A 239 -16.99 -3.80 16.40
CA ILE A 239 -16.29 -2.51 16.53
C ILE A 239 -16.43 -1.94 17.95
N ALA A 240 -17.60 -2.08 18.57
CA ALA A 240 -17.84 -1.58 19.93
C ALA A 240 -16.96 -2.29 20.99
N ARG A 241 -16.63 -3.56 20.79
CA ARG A 241 -15.81 -4.37 21.70
C ARG A 241 -14.30 -4.12 21.56
N GLN A 242 -13.87 -3.60 20.41
CA GLN A 242 -12.45 -3.38 20.16
C GLN A 242 -11.95 -2.11 20.88
N LYS A 243 -10.82 -2.26 21.57
CA LYS A 243 -10.08 -1.14 22.18
C LYS A 243 -8.98 -0.68 21.20
N GLY A 244 -8.60 0.59 21.27
CA GLY A 244 -7.43 1.08 20.52
C GLY A 244 -7.62 1.24 19.00
N LEU A 245 -8.86 1.24 18.50
CA LEU A 245 -9.13 1.41 17.06
C LEU A 245 -8.80 2.80 16.49
N GLY A 246 -8.55 3.79 17.34
CA GLY A 246 -8.31 5.18 16.91
C GLY A 246 -9.37 5.68 15.93
N TYR A 247 -8.93 6.28 14.83
CA TYR A 247 -9.79 6.83 13.78
C TYR A 247 -10.59 5.76 13.02
N HIS A 248 -10.14 4.50 12.98
CA HIS A 248 -10.85 3.43 12.28
C HIS A 248 -12.26 3.20 12.87
N LYS A 249 -12.42 3.37 14.19
CA LYS A 249 -13.71 3.16 14.86
C LYS A 249 -14.81 4.03 14.26
N GLU A 250 -14.54 5.33 14.13
CA GLU A 250 -15.50 6.28 13.59
C GLU A 250 -15.76 6.00 12.10
N ASN A 251 -14.70 5.77 11.32
CA ASN A 251 -14.81 5.50 9.88
C ASN A 251 -15.75 4.33 9.57
N TYR A 252 -15.60 3.22 10.29
CA TYR A 252 -16.41 2.02 10.07
C TYR A 252 -17.83 2.12 10.66
N LEU A 253 -18.01 2.83 11.77
CA LEU A 253 -19.37 3.10 12.28
C LEU A 253 -20.16 4.01 11.33
N ASN A 254 -19.51 5.00 10.72
CA ASN A 254 -20.12 5.85 9.70
C ASN A 254 -20.47 5.06 8.44
N LEU A 255 -19.59 4.15 7.97
CA LEU A 255 -19.92 3.21 6.89
C LEU A 255 -21.20 2.42 7.21
N ILE A 256 -21.26 1.77 8.38
CA ILE A 256 -22.43 0.99 8.79
C ILE A 256 -23.70 1.85 8.82
N ALA A 257 -23.61 3.06 9.36
CA ALA A 257 -24.75 3.97 9.46
C ALA A 257 -25.25 4.45 8.08
N VAL A 258 -24.34 4.71 7.15
CA VAL A 258 -24.69 5.13 5.78
C VAL A 258 -25.32 3.97 5.01
N VAL A 259 -24.75 2.76 5.08
CA VAL A 259 -25.32 1.59 4.40
C VAL A 259 -26.72 1.29 4.91
N ARG A 260 -26.97 1.35 6.23
CA ARG A 260 -28.34 1.24 6.78
C ARG A 260 -29.30 2.30 6.25
N GLN A 261 -28.82 3.54 6.03
CA GLN A 261 -29.64 4.58 5.41
C GLN A 261 -29.95 4.24 3.94
N MET A 262 -28.97 3.72 3.19
CA MET A 262 -29.14 3.31 1.80
C MET A 262 -30.21 2.21 1.65
N LEU A 263 -30.19 1.20 2.52
CA LEU A 263 -31.18 0.11 2.49
C LEU A 263 -32.62 0.57 2.78
N ARG A 264 -32.77 1.70 3.48
CA ARG A 264 -34.07 2.29 3.83
C ARG A 264 -34.56 3.34 2.84
N LEU A 265 -33.77 3.68 1.82
CA LEU A 265 -34.18 4.64 0.81
C LEU A 265 -35.31 4.05 -0.02
N PRO A 266 -36.46 4.73 -0.15
CA PRO A 266 -37.51 4.28 -1.03
C PRO A 266 -37.03 4.22 -2.49
N PRO A 267 -37.41 3.18 -3.26
CA PRO A 267 -37.08 3.11 -4.68
C PRO A 267 -37.51 4.38 -5.42
N GLY A 268 -36.60 4.97 -6.20
CA GLY A 268 -36.88 6.17 -6.99
C GLY A 268 -36.83 7.51 -6.25
N GLU A 269 -36.57 7.56 -4.94
CA GLU A 269 -36.43 8.83 -4.20
C GLU A 269 -35.10 9.55 -4.44
N ARG A 270 -35.01 10.19 -5.61
CA ARG A 270 -33.82 10.93 -6.06
C ARG A 270 -33.35 12.00 -5.06
N LYS A 271 -34.27 12.80 -4.51
CA LYS A 271 -33.92 13.87 -3.55
C LYS A 271 -33.29 13.33 -2.26
N ALA A 272 -33.82 12.21 -1.74
CA ALA A 272 -33.29 11.58 -0.53
C ALA A 272 -31.90 10.98 -0.79
N ARG A 273 -31.71 10.35 -1.96
CA ARG A 273 -30.42 9.81 -2.40
C ARG A 273 -29.37 10.91 -2.59
N GLU A 274 -29.70 12.00 -3.28
CA GLU A 274 -28.80 13.16 -3.46
C GLU A 274 -28.44 13.81 -2.11
N LYS A 275 -29.39 13.90 -1.17
CA LYS A 275 -29.12 14.39 0.18
C LYS A 275 -28.13 13.48 0.92
N LEU A 276 -28.28 12.17 0.82
CA LEU A 276 -27.36 11.21 1.43
C LEU A 276 -25.97 11.26 0.77
N GLN A 277 -25.92 11.42 -0.55
CA GLN A 277 -24.67 11.58 -1.30
C GLN A 277 -23.88 12.81 -0.82
N ARG A 278 -24.53 13.98 -0.73
CA ARG A 278 -23.89 15.21 -0.20
C ARG A 278 -23.41 15.04 1.24
N LYS A 279 -24.19 14.34 2.06
CA LYS A 279 -23.81 14.02 3.44
C LYS A 279 -22.53 13.17 3.47
N VAL A 280 -22.44 12.12 2.66
CA VAL A 280 -21.25 11.26 2.55
C VAL A 280 -20.05 12.05 2.03
N ASP A 281 -20.25 12.90 1.02
CA ASP A 281 -19.18 13.73 0.46
C ASP A 281 -18.58 14.70 1.50
N GLY A 282 -19.40 15.25 2.40
CA GLY A 282 -18.95 16.09 3.51
C GLY A 282 -18.32 15.34 4.70
N MET A 283 -18.36 14.00 4.74
CA MET A 283 -17.74 13.24 5.83
C MET A 283 -16.23 13.11 5.64
N ALA A 284 -15.46 13.56 6.63
CA ALA A 284 -14.02 13.33 6.71
C ALA A 284 -13.72 11.90 7.20
N ALA A 285 -14.45 11.42 8.21
CA ALA A 285 -14.25 10.12 8.84
C ALA A 285 -15.23 9.07 8.29
N ILE A 286 -14.92 8.44 7.16
CA ILE A 286 -15.77 7.39 6.60
C ILE A 286 -14.96 6.35 5.80
N ALA A 287 -15.17 5.08 6.10
CA ALA A 287 -14.61 3.98 5.32
C ALA A 287 -15.36 3.80 3.99
N GLU A 288 -14.66 3.35 2.95
CA GLU A 288 -15.24 3.05 1.62
C GLU A 288 -15.98 4.24 0.97
N LYS A 289 -15.54 5.48 1.23
CA LYS A 289 -16.20 6.71 0.73
C LYS A 289 -16.47 6.67 -0.78
N ALA A 290 -15.46 6.29 -1.57
CA ALA A 290 -15.56 6.23 -3.02
C ALA A 290 -16.67 5.27 -3.48
N TRP A 291 -16.72 4.06 -2.91
CA TRP A 291 -17.76 3.07 -3.20
C TRP A 291 -19.16 3.56 -2.78
N LEU A 292 -19.29 4.19 -1.61
CA LEU A 292 -20.56 4.77 -1.18
C LEU A 292 -21.06 5.85 -2.14
N LEU A 293 -20.17 6.74 -2.59
CA LEU A 293 -20.50 7.79 -3.55
C LEU A 293 -20.87 7.21 -4.93
N GLU A 294 -20.20 6.15 -5.37
CA GLU A 294 -20.54 5.41 -6.60
C GLU A 294 -21.97 4.86 -6.52
N LYS A 295 -22.31 4.13 -5.45
CA LYS A 295 -23.64 3.54 -5.26
C LYS A 295 -24.76 4.57 -5.08
N LEU A 296 -24.44 5.72 -4.48
CA LEU A 296 -25.39 6.82 -4.32
C LEU A 296 -25.52 7.67 -5.59
N GLY A 297 -24.46 7.81 -6.38
CA GLY A 297 -24.43 8.65 -7.58
C GLY A 297 -25.06 8.01 -8.82
N GLY A 298 -25.16 6.68 -8.86
CA GLY A 298 -25.71 5.98 -10.03
C GLY A 298 -24.85 6.13 -11.29
N VAL A 299 -23.55 6.41 -11.12
CA VAL A 299 -22.57 6.47 -12.22
C VAL A 299 -21.77 5.19 -12.17
N GLU A 300 -21.81 4.42 -13.26
CA GLU A 300 -20.98 3.24 -13.48
C GLU A 300 -19.50 3.59 -13.29
N GLY A 301 -18.88 2.83 -12.39
CA GLY A 301 -17.45 2.65 -12.15
C GLY A 301 -16.47 3.51 -12.95
N ASN A 302 -15.79 4.40 -12.23
CA ASN A 302 -14.35 4.49 -12.42
C ASN A 302 -13.71 4.32 -11.05
N VAL A 303 -13.41 3.06 -10.78
CA VAL A 303 -12.85 2.57 -9.52
C VAL A 303 -11.64 3.42 -9.13
N GLY A 304 -11.72 4.00 -7.94
CA GLY A 304 -10.54 4.43 -7.22
C GLY A 304 -9.65 3.22 -7.01
N MET A 305 -8.52 3.22 -7.75
CA MET A 305 -7.31 2.45 -7.45
C MET A 305 -6.95 2.57 -5.97
#